data_AF-A0A1U9WXG2-F1
#
_entry.id   AF-A0A1U9WXG2-F1
#
_cell.length_a   1.000
_cell.length_b   1.000
_cell.length_c   1.000
_cell.angle_alpha   90.00
_cell.angle_beta   90.00
_cell.angle_gamma   90.00
#
_symmetry.space_group_name_H-M   'P 1'
#
loop_
_entity.id
_entity.type
_entity.pdbx_description
1 polymer ?
#
loop_
_entity_poly.entity_id
_entity_poly.type
_entity_poly.pdbx_seq_one_letter_code
_entity_poly.pdbx_strand_id
1 'polypeptide(L)'
;MESVIKLSAVNPRSIEIRLIEGRDEAYIWVNEGYFSLVTGQKLNISSSLQEGVNLLNLMIKTYPLKERILGGLFGQDWCGRFELYIDGKLRGTYNKSGGELMGSGKYTVAKIELNIDKKPDPDDEPDDDEIKKQLSSIINRLQNIKGMNPTHFQNVGYSTPYITLKNNIKINVWKNLVEVDHVFLIDPEGNCCFAGYVAWVRRKKFYRALQQIRNDFSGV
;
A
#
# COMPACT_ATOMS: atom_id res chain seq x y z
N MET A 1 -6.57 9.63 34.04
CA MET A 1 -6.77 8.79 32.84
C MET A 1 -5.93 9.41 31.75
N GLU A 2 -4.80 8.80 31.37
CA GLU A 2 -3.96 9.36 30.29
C GLU A 2 -4.73 9.27 28.97
N SER A 3 -4.99 10.40 28.33
CA SER A 3 -5.71 10.45 27.06
C SER A 3 -4.82 9.96 25.92
N VAL A 4 -5.26 8.91 25.23
CA VAL A 4 -4.64 8.46 23.97
C VAL A 4 -5.25 9.24 22.82
N ILE A 5 -4.41 9.80 21.97
CA ILE A 5 -4.80 10.60 20.81
C ILE A 5 -4.94 9.67 19.62
N LYS A 6 -6.06 9.74 18.90
CA LYS A 6 -6.32 8.86 17.75
C LYS A 6 -6.22 9.64 16.45
N LEU A 7 -5.42 9.13 15.52
CA LEU A 7 -5.23 9.69 14.18
C LEU A 7 -5.34 8.58 13.14
N SER A 8 -5.68 8.98 11.92
CA SER A 8 -5.66 8.09 10.76
C SER A 8 -4.97 8.74 9.57
N ALA A 9 -4.35 7.91 8.74
CA ALA A 9 -3.76 8.29 7.46
C ALA A 9 -4.07 7.22 6.41
N VAL A 10 -4.34 7.67 5.19
CA VAL A 10 -4.58 6.79 4.03
C VAL A 10 -3.39 6.94 3.09
N ASN A 11 -2.74 5.84 2.72
CA ASN A 11 -1.56 5.79 1.85
C ASN A 11 -0.47 6.85 2.15
N PRO A 12 -0.03 7.02 3.41
CA PRO A 12 0.99 8.01 3.73
C PRO A 12 2.32 7.63 3.07
N ARG A 13 2.93 8.58 2.36
CA ARG A 13 4.27 8.43 1.75
C ARG A 13 5.38 8.72 2.75
N SER A 14 5.13 9.63 3.69
CA SER A 14 6.06 9.90 4.79
C SER A 14 5.35 10.28 6.08
N ILE A 15 5.89 9.79 7.19
CA ILE A 15 5.49 10.17 8.53
C ILE A 15 6.75 10.59 9.29
N GLU A 16 6.75 11.83 9.78
CA GLU A 16 7.91 12.45 10.39
C GLU A 16 7.57 13.05 11.75
N ILE A 17 8.53 13.02 12.67
CA ILE A 17 8.45 13.68 13.98
C ILE A 17 9.51 14.76 14.03
N ARG A 18 9.16 15.91 14.62
CA ARG A 18 10.11 16.98 14.93
C ARG A 18 10.04 17.31 16.41
N LEU A 19 11.19 17.37 17.05
CA LEU A 19 11.31 18.00 18.37
C LEU A 19 11.52 19.50 18.18
N ILE A 20 10.60 20.31 18.68
CA ILE A 20 10.67 21.77 18.63
C ILE A 20 11.39 22.32 19.85
N GLU A 21 11.09 21.77 21.01
CA GLU A 21 11.70 22.17 22.27
C GLU A 21 11.89 20.93 23.14
N GLY A 22 13.11 20.71 23.62
CA GLY A 22 13.45 19.68 24.59
C GLY A 22 14.69 20.13 25.34
N ARG A 23 14.56 20.30 26.66
CA ARG A 23 15.69 20.62 27.56
C ARG A 23 16.47 19.38 28.01
N ASP A 24 15.79 18.25 27.97
CA ASP A 24 16.28 16.94 28.37
C ASP A 24 16.29 15.98 27.17
N GLU A 25 16.71 14.74 27.39
CA GLU A 25 16.75 13.72 26.35
C GLU A 25 15.33 13.44 25.84
N ALA A 26 15.11 13.62 24.54
CA ALA A 26 13.83 13.37 23.89
C ALA A 26 13.94 12.18 22.94
N TYR A 27 12.92 11.33 22.96
CA TYR A 27 12.83 10.18 22.06
C TYR A 27 11.38 9.80 21.79
N ILE A 28 11.19 8.97 20.78
CA ILE A 28 9.90 8.35 20.46
C ILE A 28 10.06 6.83 20.39
N TRP A 29 9.08 6.12 20.95
CA TRP A 29 8.85 4.72 20.62
C TRP A 29 7.75 4.64 19.55
N VAL A 30 8.03 3.93 18.45
CA VAL A 30 7.07 3.65 17.38
C VAL A 30 6.93 2.14 17.30
N ASN A 31 5.82 1.60 17.80
CA ASN A 31 5.68 0.18 18.08
C ASN A 31 6.85 -0.30 18.96
N GLU A 32 7.72 -1.17 18.45
CA GLU A 32 8.94 -1.64 19.12
C GLU A 32 10.20 -0.83 18.75
N GLY A 33 10.10 0.09 17.79
CA GLY A 33 11.23 0.90 17.31
C GLY A 33 11.56 2.07 18.23
N TYR A 34 12.85 2.26 18.52
CA TYR A 34 13.37 3.40 19.29
C TYR A 34 13.98 4.46 18.38
N PHE A 35 13.67 5.72 18.66
CA PHE A 35 14.20 6.85 17.91
C PHE A 35 14.58 7.99 18.85
N SER A 36 15.88 8.30 18.92
CA SER A 36 16.38 9.51 19.55
C SER A 36 16.04 10.73 18.69
N LEU A 37 15.66 11.84 19.35
CA LEU A 37 15.31 13.08 18.69
C LEU A 37 16.26 14.21 19.10
N VAL A 38 16.64 15.02 18.11
CA VAL A 38 17.44 16.21 18.30
C VAL A 38 16.58 17.44 18.01
N THR A 39 16.63 18.43 18.90
CA THR A 39 15.85 19.67 18.76
C THR A 39 16.11 20.32 17.41
N GLY A 40 15.03 20.68 16.71
CA GLY A 40 15.06 21.32 15.41
C GLY A 40 15.08 20.35 14.22
N GLN A 41 15.45 19.08 14.39
CA GLN A 41 15.54 18.10 13.30
C GLN A 41 14.22 17.34 13.09
N LYS A 42 13.88 17.12 11.82
CA LYS A 42 12.80 16.20 11.42
C LYS A 42 13.37 14.80 11.25
N LEU A 43 12.71 13.82 11.84
CA LEU A 43 13.06 12.41 11.75
C LEU A 43 11.94 11.65 11.06
N ASN A 44 12.26 10.94 9.99
CA ASN A 44 11.32 10.06 9.29
C ASN A 44 11.23 8.72 10.03
N ILE A 45 10.02 8.32 10.42
CA ILE A 45 9.74 7.09 11.18
C ILE A 45 8.96 6.05 10.34
N SER A 46 8.78 6.30 9.05
CA SER A 46 7.87 5.52 8.19
C SER A 46 8.25 4.04 8.11
N SER A 47 9.55 3.72 8.19
CA SER A 47 10.05 2.34 8.14
C SER A 47 9.66 1.48 9.33
N SER A 48 9.25 2.08 10.45
CA SER A 48 8.79 1.36 11.66
C SER A 48 7.27 1.27 11.76
N LEU A 49 6.55 1.72 10.74
CA LEU A 49 5.10 1.70 10.68
C LEU A 49 4.60 0.53 9.83
N GLN A 50 3.46 -0.02 10.22
CA GLN A 50 2.76 -1.09 9.52
C GLN A 50 1.35 -0.67 9.14
N GLU A 51 0.71 -1.42 8.26
CA GLU A 51 -0.72 -1.28 7.99
C GLU A 51 -1.54 -1.56 9.26
N GLY A 52 -2.61 -0.80 9.46
CA GLY A 52 -3.43 -0.84 10.67
C GLY A 52 -2.90 0.08 11.78
N VAL A 53 -3.16 -0.30 13.03
CA VAL A 53 -2.89 0.56 14.20
C VAL A 53 -1.42 0.50 14.60
N ASN A 54 -0.81 1.68 14.73
CA ASN A 54 0.55 1.89 15.22
C ASN A 54 0.53 2.72 16.51
N LEU A 55 1.40 2.40 17.46
CA LEU A 55 1.50 3.12 18.73
C LEU A 55 2.74 3.99 18.76
N LEU A 56 2.54 5.30 18.92
CA LEU A 56 3.60 6.30 19.00
C LEU A 56 3.61 6.90 20.40
N ASN A 57 4.72 6.77 21.12
CA ASN A 57 4.90 7.31 22.47
C ASN A 57 5.99 8.37 22.46
N LEU A 58 5.61 9.64 22.62
CA LEU A 58 6.52 10.78 22.67
C LEU A 58 7.00 10.96 24.11
N MET A 59 8.33 10.92 24.30
CA MET A 59 8.93 10.77 25.62
C MET A 59 10.02 11.82 25.87
N ILE A 60 10.09 12.26 27.12
CA ILE A 60 11.23 12.98 27.68
C ILE A 60 11.82 12.14 28.80
N LYS A 61 13.15 12.00 28.83
CA LYS A 61 13.89 11.42 29.95
C LYS A 61 14.79 12.48 30.53
N THR A 62 14.55 12.82 31.78
CA THR A 62 15.34 13.84 32.46
C THR A 62 16.70 13.31 32.84
N TYR A 63 17.70 14.18 32.76
CA TYR A 63 19.05 13.83 33.19
C TYR A 63 19.09 13.55 34.71
N PRO A 64 20.04 12.72 35.18
CA PRO A 64 20.36 12.59 36.59
C PRO A 64 20.63 13.95 37.23
N LEU A 65 20.30 14.08 38.52
CA LEU A 65 20.42 15.33 39.26
C LEU A 65 21.81 16.00 39.11
N LYS A 66 22.88 15.19 39.17
CA LYS A 66 24.26 15.68 39.00
C LYS A 66 24.48 16.31 37.62
N GLU A 67 23.98 15.69 36.56
CA GLU A 67 24.09 16.19 35.19
C GLU A 67 23.24 17.44 34.98
N ARG A 68 22.04 17.50 35.58
CA ARG A 68 21.21 18.72 35.58
C ARG A 68 21.92 19.89 36.26
N ILE A 69 22.60 19.66 37.39
CA ILE A 69 23.38 20.70 38.07
C ILE A 69 24.54 21.16 37.20
N LEU A 70 25.34 20.22 36.67
CA LEU A 70 26.48 20.55 35.81
C LEU A 70 26.07 21.29 34.53
N GLY A 71 24.92 20.93 33.96
CA GLY A 71 24.35 21.55 32.76
C GLY A 71 23.56 22.84 33.01
N GLY A 72 23.47 23.34 34.25
CA GLY A 72 22.72 24.56 34.57
C GLY A 72 21.19 24.42 34.48
N LEU A 73 20.66 23.19 34.48
CA LEU A 73 19.24 22.84 34.42
C LEU A 73 18.62 22.58 35.81
N PHE A 74 19.37 22.77 36.89
CA PHE A 74 18.87 22.59 38.25
C PHE A 74 17.74 23.58 38.56
N GLY A 75 16.63 23.06 39.12
CA GLY A 75 15.43 23.85 39.39
C GLY A 75 14.63 24.25 38.14
N GLN A 76 15.06 23.87 36.94
CA GLN A 76 14.27 24.05 35.73
C GLN A 76 13.34 22.85 35.52
N ASP A 77 12.12 23.13 35.05
CA ASP A 77 11.19 22.09 34.60
C ASP A 77 11.72 21.39 33.35
N TRP A 78 11.41 20.11 33.21
CA TRP A 78 11.56 19.45 31.93
C TRP A 78 10.45 19.92 30.98
N CYS A 79 10.75 19.96 29.68
CA CYS A 79 9.77 20.26 28.65
C CYS A 79 10.00 19.37 27.44
N GLY A 80 8.91 19.08 26.73
CA GLY A 80 8.94 18.45 25.42
C GLY A 80 7.83 19.02 24.57
N ARG A 81 8.19 19.59 23.41
CA ARG A 81 7.25 20.02 22.37
C ARG A 81 7.58 19.30 21.07
N PHE A 82 6.67 18.44 20.64
CA PHE A 82 6.81 17.62 19.45
C PHE A 82 5.79 18.02 18.40
N GLU A 83 6.14 17.81 17.14
CA GLU A 83 5.26 17.96 16.00
C GLU A 83 5.25 16.67 15.19
N LEU A 84 4.05 16.23 14.80
CA LEU A 84 3.84 15.11 13.90
C LEU A 84 3.47 15.63 12.52
N TYR A 85 4.19 15.19 11.51
CA TYR A 85 3.95 15.49 10.11
C TYR A 85 3.56 14.21 9.36
N ILE A 86 2.58 14.32 8.47
CA ILE A 86 2.21 13.27 7.53
C ILE A 86 2.22 13.90 6.15
N ASP A 87 3.04 13.36 5.25
CA ASP A 87 3.30 13.85 3.90
C ASP A 87 3.72 15.33 3.89
N GLY A 88 4.62 15.69 4.81
CA GLY A 88 5.11 17.04 4.99
C GLY A 88 4.11 18.03 5.62
N LYS A 89 2.84 17.64 5.84
CA LYS A 89 1.82 18.47 6.47
C LYS A 89 1.77 18.25 7.98
N LEU A 90 1.81 19.34 8.75
CA LEU A 90 1.66 19.29 10.21
C LEU A 90 0.26 18.74 10.57
N ARG A 91 0.23 17.68 11.37
CA ARG A 91 -1.00 17.01 11.83
C ARG A 91 -1.31 17.27 13.29
N GLY A 92 -0.30 17.52 14.12
CA GLY A 92 -0.50 17.83 15.52
C GLY A 92 0.76 18.34 16.19
N THR A 93 0.56 19.13 17.23
CA THR A 93 1.60 19.62 18.14
C THR A 93 1.27 19.11 19.53
N TYR A 94 2.27 18.52 20.20
CA TYR A 94 2.10 17.90 21.50
C TYR A 94 3.14 18.46 22.46
N ASN A 95 2.69 19.12 23.51
CA ASN A 95 3.54 19.77 24.48
C ASN A 95 3.19 19.38 25.90
N LYS A 96 4.21 19.12 26.71
CA LYS A 96 4.06 18.91 28.15
C LYS A 96 5.33 19.36 28.86
N SER A 97 5.16 19.80 30.09
CA SER A 97 6.25 20.16 31.00
C SER A 97 5.91 19.68 32.40
N GLY A 98 6.92 19.60 33.25
CA GLY A 98 6.74 19.25 34.65
C GLY A 98 7.99 19.52 35.48
N GLY A 99 7.76 19.74 36.77
CA GLY A 99 8.84 19.86 37.75
C GLY A 99 9.46 18.51 38.09
N GLU A 100 10.76 18.49 38.31
CA GLU A 100 11.53 17.32 38.74
C GLU A 100 12.35 17.70 39.98
N LEU A 101 12.05 17.09 41.14
CA LEU A 101 12.75 17.38 42.38
C LEU A 101 14.04 16.55 42.57
N MET A 102 14.10 15.33 42.00
CA MET A 102 15.15 14.34 42.33
C MET A 102 15.99 13.88 41.12
N GLY A 103 15.69 14.36 39.90
CA GLY A 103 16.36 13.93 38.67
C GLY A 103 15.97 12.51 38.21
N SER A 104 16.31 12.16 36.97
CA SER A 104 16.08 10.83 36.36
C SER A 104 14.64 10.32 36.36
N GLY A 105 13.75 10.99 35.63
CA GLY A 105 12.39 10.55 35.35
C GLY A 105 12.18 10.26 33.86
N LYS A 106 11.18 9.43 33.55
CA LYS A 106 10.68 9.22 32.18
C LYS A 106 9.25 9.73 32.11
N TYR A 107 8.99 10.64 31.18
CA TYR A 107 7.72 11.33 31.07
C TYR A 107 7.14 11.16 29.68
N THR A 108 5.90 10.69 29.64
CA THR A 108 5.13 10.68 28.39
C THR A 108 4.54 12.07 28.15
N VAL A 109 4.88 12.64 27.00
CA VAL A 109 4.29 13.87 26.48
C VAL A 109 2.98 13.58 25.77
N ALA A 110 2.96 12.57 24.89
CA ALA A 110 1.74 12.10 24.24
C ALA A 110 1.83 10.62 23.88
N LYS A 111 0.66 9.96 23.89
CA LYS A 111 0.44 8.63 23.30
C LYS A 111 -0.48 8.81 22.12
N ILE A 112 -0.07 8.33 20.95
CA ILE A 112 -0.80 8.47 19.71
C ILE A 112 -1.04 7.07 19.13
N GLU A 113 -2.31 6.73 18.91
CA GLU A 113 -2.74 5.63 18.06
C GLU A 113 -2.87 6.17 16.64
N LEU A 114 -2.00 5.73 15.73
CA LEU A 114 -2.04 6.09 14.32
C LEU A 114 -2.48 4.89 13.49
N ASN A 115 -3.70 4.94 12.97
CA ASN A 115 -4.20 3.94 12.03
C ASN A 115 -3.76 4.29 10.61
N ILE A 116 -3.05 3.37 9.95
CA ILE A 116 -2.63 3.50 8.56
C ILE A 116 -3.48 2.57 7.72
N ASP A 117 -4.36 3.17 6.91
CA ASP A 117 -5.13 2.43 5.92
C ASP A 117 -4.36 2.45 4.60
N LYS A 118 -3.92 1.29 4.14
CA LYS A 118 -3.46 1.13 2.77
C LYS A 118 -4.67 0.83 1.91
N LYS A 119 -5.18 1.85 1.23
CA LYS A 119 -6.09 1.61 0.12
C LYS A 119 -5.23 1.32 -1.10
N PRO A 120 -5.66 0.45 -2.03
CA PRO A 120 -5.03 0.43 -3.34
C PRO A 120 -5.01 1.88 -3.85
N ASP A 121 -3.84 2.38 -4.25
CA ASP A 121 -3.80 3.68 -4.91
C ASP A 121 -4.77 3.61 -6.11
N PRO A 122 -5.48 4.68 -6.47
CA PRO A 122 -6.21 4.70 -7.74
C PRO A 122 -5.27 4.45 -8.94
N ASP A 123 -3.96 4.60 -8.74
CA ASP A 123 -2.89 4.28 -9.69
C ASP A 123 -2.37 2.82 -9.55
N ASP A 124 -2.87 2.03 -8.58
CA ASP A 124 -2.68 0.56 -8.47
C ASP A 124 -3.78 -0.21 -9.24
N GLU A 125 -4.75 0.49 -9.86
CA GLU A 125 -5.42 -0.08 -11.03
C GLU A 125 -4.34 -0.32 -12.09
N PRO A 126 -4.26 -1.51 -12.71
CA PRO A 126 -3.21 -1.77 -13.67
C PRO A 126 -3.23 -0.67 -14.73
N ASP A 127 -2.07 -0.04 -14.98
CA ASP A 127 -1.91 1.06 -15.93
C ASP A 127 -2.75 0.76 -17.18
N ASP A 128 -3.70 1.63 -17.51
CA ASP A 128 -4.59 1.45 -18.66
C ASP A 128 -3.77 1.18 -19.94
N ASP A 129 -2.56 1.74 -20.03
CA ASP A 129 -1.61 1.44 -21.11
C ASP A 129 -1.00 0.02 -21.02
N GLU A 130 -0.74 -0.50 -19.83
CA GLU A 130 -0.32 -1.90 -19.61
C GLU A 130 -1.46 -2.87 -19.97
N ILE A 131 -2.69 -2.62 -19.52
CA ILE A 131 -3.87 -3.43 -19.86
C ILE A 131 -4.09 -3.43 -21.37
N LYS A 132 -4.11 -2.26 -22.01
CA LYS A 132 -4.25 -2.14 -23.48
C LYS A 132 -3.15 -2.89 -24.23
N LYS A 133 -1.90 -2.79 -23.77
CA LYS A 133 -0.76 -3.49 -24.38
C LYS A 133 -0.89 -5.00 -24.22
N GLN A 134 -1.32 -5.46 -23.04
CA GLN A 134 -1.55 -6.88 -22.75
C GLN A 134 -2.70 -7.42 -23.61
N LEU A 135 -3.84 -6.74 -23.63
CA LEU A 135 -4.99 -7.06 -24.48
C LEU A 135 -4.57 -7.16 -25.95
N SER A 136 -3.88 -6.14 -26.47
CA SER A 136 -3.41 -6.12 -27.86
C SER A 136 -2.48 -7.29 -28.18
N SER A 137 -1.59 -7.65 -27.26
CA SER A 137 -0.68 -8.80 -27.41
C SER A 137 -1.44 -10.13 -27.44
N ILE A 138 -2.45 -10.29 -26.57
CA ILE A 138 -3.31 -11.48 -26.54
C ILE A 138 -4.17 -11.56 -27.81
N ILE A 139 -4.78 -10.45 -28.24
CA ILE A 139 -5.57 -10.37 -29.48
C ILE A 139 -4.72 -10.81 -30.68
N ASN A 140 -3.51 -10.26 -30.81
CA ASN A 140 -2.59 -10.64 -31.88
C ASN A 140 -2.28 -12.13 -31.86
N ARG A 141 -2.06 -12.73 -30.69
CA ARG A 141 -1.83 -14.18 -30.57
C ARG A 141 -3.05 -14.99 -30.98
N LEU A 142 -4.24 -14.60 -30.53
CA LEU A 142 -5.50 -15.28 -30.87
C LEU A 142 -5.76 -15.22 -32.38
N GLN A 143 -5.60 -14.05 -33.00
CA GLN A 143 -5.76 -13.85 -34.45
C GLN A 143 -4.76 -14.69 -35.26
N ASN A 144 -3.54 -14.88 -34.76
CA ASN A 144 -2.51 -15.69 -35.40
C ASN A 144 -2.66 -17.20 -35.17
N ILE A 145 -3.64 -17.66 -34.38
CA ILE A 145 -3.94 -19.09 -34.30
C ILE A 145 -4.39 -19.56 -35.69
N LYS A 146 -3.66 -20.52 -36.27
CA LYS A 146 -3.92 -21.01 -37.62
C LYS A 146 -5.39 -21.47 -37.77
N GLY A 147 -6.20 -20.75 -38.52
CA GLY A 147 -7.62 -21.08 -38.76
C GLY A 147 -8.59 -20.45 -37.77
N MET A 148 -8.13 -19.47 -37.00
CA MET A 148 -8.97 -18.53 -36.29
C MET A 148 -9.78 -17.71 -37.30
N ASN A 149 -11.09 -17.64 -37.09
CA ASN A 149 -11.97 -16.73 -37.82
C ASN A 149 -12.55 -15.73 -36.81
N PRO A 150 -12.27 -14.42 -36.95
CA PRO A 150 -12.94 -13.39 -36.17
C PRO A 150 -14.45 -13.48 -36.33
N THR A 151 -15.19 -13.24 -35.25
CA THR A 151 -16.67 -13.26 -35.25
C THR A 151 -17.23 -12.19 -34.33
N HIS A 152 -18.56 -12.06 -34.30
CA HIS A 152 -19.25 -11.13 -33.41
C HIS A 152 -19.37 -11.69 -31.99
N PHE A 153 -19.37 -10.79 -31.00
CA PHE A 153 -19.48 -11.12 -29.58
C PHE A 153 -20.89 -11.51 -29.09
N GLN A 154 -21.89 -11.70 -29.99
CA GLN A 154 -23.29 -11.94 -29.59
C GLN A 154 -23.46 -13.16 -28.67
N ASN A 155 -22.58 -14.16 -28.79
CA ASN A 155 -22.64 -15.40 -28.02
C ASN A 155 -21.77 -15.39 -26.77
N VAL A 156 -21.17 -14.25 -26.39
CA VAL A 156 -20.31 -14.15 -25.20
C VAL A 156 -21.05 -14.56 -23.92
N GLY A 157 -22.36 -14.30 -23.84
CA GLY A 157 -23.20 -14.67 -22.70
C GLY A 157 -23.36 -16.19 -22.49
N TYR A 158 -23.05 -17.00 -23.50
CA TYR A 158 -23.04 -18.47 -23.38
C TYR A 158 -21.66 -19.04 -23.04
N SER A 159 -20.63 -18.19 -23.01
CA SER A 159 -19.25 -18.61 -22.77
C SER A 159 -18.97 -18.80 -21.29
N THR A 160 -18.06 -19.74 -20.98
CA THR A 160 -17.59 -19.98 -19.63
C THR A 160 -16.12 -19.59 -19.51
N PRO A 161 -15.68 -19.01 -18.38
CA PRO A 161 -14.27 -18.74 -18.13
C PRO A 161 -13.41 -19.99 -18.29
N TYR A 162 -12.37 -19.90 -19.12
CA TYR A 162 -11.39 -20.97 -19.32
C TYR A 162 -10.05 -20.61 -18.70
N ILE A 163 -9.60 -19.35 -18.82
CA ILE A 163 -8.36 -18.84 -18.23
C ILE A 163 -8.64 -17.46 -17.63
N THR A 164 -8.11 -17.20 -16.43
CA THR A 164 -7.97 -15.85 -15.86
C THR A 164 -6.47 -15.49 -15.88
N LEU A 165 -6.14 -14.35 -16.47
CA LEU A 165 -4.77 -13.86 -16.67
C LEU A 165 -4.44 -12.74 -15.67
N LYS A 166 -3.20 -12.23 -15.70
CA LYS A 166 -2.83 -10.99 -14.99
C LYS A 166 -3.83 -9.88 -15.33
N ASN A 167 -4.05 -8.97 -14.37
CA ASN A 167 -4.95 -7.83 -14.47
C ASN A 167 -6.44 -8.22 -14.59
N ASN A 168 -6.84 -9.45 -14.24
CA ASN A 168 -8.22 -9.94 -14.31
C ASN A 168 -8.80 -10.03 -15.74
N ILE A 169 -7.93 -10.03 -16.77
CA ILE A 169 -8.32 -10.33 -18.15
C ILE A 169 -8.73 -11.81 -18.24
N LYS A 170 -9.84 -12.11 -18.91
CA LYS A 170 -10.36 -13.48 -19.02
C LYS A 170 -10.40 -13.95 -20.46
N ILE A 171 -10.04 -15.22 -20.65
CA ILE A 171 -10.35 -15.95 -21.88
C ILE A 171 -11.50 -16.89 -21.56
N ASN A 172 -12.64 -16.65 -22.19
CA ASN A 172 -13.78 -17.54 -22.13
C ASN A 172 -13.83 -18.40 -23.39
N VAL A 173 -14.41 -19.59 -23.24
CA VAL A 173 -14.70 -20.48 -24.37
C VAL A 173 -16.16 -20.86 -24.37
N TRP A 174 -16.68 -21.11 -25.56
CA TRP A 174 -18.02 -21.64 -25.76
C TRP A 174 -17.98 -22.65 -26.89
N LYS A 175 -18.90 -23.61 -26.86
CA LYS A 175 -19.07 -24.57 -27.95
C LYS A 175 -20.51 -24.48 -28.43
N ASN A 176 -20.70 -24.23 -29.71
CA ASN A 176 -22.04 -24.17 -30.29
C ASN A 176 -22.62 -25.59 -30.51
N LEU A 177 -23.88 -25.66 -30.98
CA LEU A 177 -24.60 -26.93 -31.20
C LEU A 177 -23.92 -27.85 -32.22
N VAL A 178 -23.14 -27.28 -33.15
CA VAL A 178 -22.33 -28.01 -34.12
C VAL A 178 -20.87 -28.06 -33.67
N GLU A 179 -20.64 -28.21 -32.36
CA GLU A 179 -19.34 -28.42 -31.72
C GLU A 179 -18.17 -27.48 -32.08
N VAL A 180 -18.40 -26.33 -32.72
CA VAL A 180 -17.34 -25.39 -33.07
C VAL A 180 -16.91 -24.62 -31.84
N ASP A 181 -15.61 -24.69 -31.52
CA ASP A 181 -15.05 -23.99 -30.37
C ASP A 181 -14.91 -22.49 -30.68
N HIS A 182 -15.52 -21.67 -29.83
CA HIS A 182 -15.45 -20.22 -29.82
C HIS A 182 -14.58 -19.76 -28.67
N VAL A 183 -13.91 -18.62 -28.86
CA VAL A 183 -13.08 -17.95 -27.88
C VAL A 183 -13.49 -16.50 -27.76
N PHE A 184 -13.50 -16.00 -26.53
CA PHE A 184 -13.76 -14.60 -26.22
C PHE A 184 -12.67 -14.09 -25.29
N LEU A 185 -12.15 -12.89 -25.57
CA LEU A 185 -11.25 -12.16 -24.68
C LEU A 185 -12.05 -11.06 -23.99
N ILE A 186 -12.06 -11.08 -22.66
CA ILE A 186 -12.81 -10.16 -21.81
C ILE A 186 -11.81 -9.31 -21.02
N ASP A 187 -11.96 -7.99 -21.06
CA ASP A 187 -11.17 -7.04 -20.26
C ASP A 187 -11.54 -7.12 -18.76
N PRO A 188 -10.82 -6.40 -17.88
CA PRO A 188 -11.09 -6.39 -16.44
C PRO A 188 -12.47 -5.82 -16.09
N GLU A 189 -13.01 -4.93 -16.92
CA GLU A 189 -14.32 -4.28 -16.78
C GLU A 189 -15.47 -5.19 -17.25
N GLY A 190 -15.19 -6.27 -17.96
CA GLY A 190 -16.16 -7.24 -18.44
C GLY A 190 -16.59 -7.08 -19.90
N ASN A 191 -15.98 -6.17 -20.66
CA ASN A 191 -16.26 -6.00 -22.09
C ASN A 191 -15.51 -7.05 -22.93
N CYS A 192 -16.15 -7.50 -24.01
CA CYS A 192 -15.55 -8.44 -24.95
C CYS A 192 -14.68 -7.71 -25.98
N CYS A 193 -13.36 -7.77 -25.83
CA CYS A 193 -12.39 -7.12 -26.73
C CYS A 193 -12.12 -7.92 -28.01
N PHE A 194 -12.33 -9.24 -27.98
CA PHE A 194 -12.14 -10.11 -29.14
C PHE A 194 -13.07 -11.31 -29.09
N ALA A 195 -13.61 -11.70 -30.25
CA ALA A 195 -14.34 -12.94 -30.43
C ALA A 195 -13.85 -13.66 -31.69
N GLY A 196 -13.69 -14.97 -31.60
CA GLY A 196 -13.29 -15.80 -32.73
C GLY A 196 -13.72 -17.25 -32.58
N TYR A 197 -13.61 -18.02 -33.64
CA TYR A 197 -13.87 -19.46 -33.62
C TYR A 197 -12.87 -20.24 -34.47
N VAL A 198 -12.74 -21.54 -34.18
CA VAL A 198 -11.84 -22.44 -34.91
C VAL A 198 -12.59 -23.72 -35.31
N ALA A 199 -12.42 -24.16 -36.55
CA ALA A 199 -13.01 -25.42 -37.02
C ALA A 199 -12.42 -26.65 -36.30
N TRP A 200 -13.21 -27.72 -36.18
CA TRP A 200 -12.91 -28.90 -35.36
C TRP A 200 -11.54 -29.54 -35.64
N VAL A 201 -11.14 -29.58 -36.92
CA VAL A 201 -9.87 -30.18 -37.38
C VAL A 201 -8.66 -29.54 -36.67
N ARG A 202 -8.81 -28.34 -36.11
CA ARG A 202 -7.74 -27.57 -35.46
C ARG A 202 -7.90 -27.43 -33.95
N ARG A 203 -8.89 -28.07 -33.33
CA ARG A 203 -9.19 -28.03 -31.88
C ARG A 203 -7.97 -28.25 -30.99
N LYS A 204 -7.19 -29.31 -31.25
CA LYS A 204 -5.98 -29.61 -30.46
C LYS A 204 -4.95 -28.47 -30.49
N LYS A 205 -4.76 -27.84 -31.66
CA LYS A 205 -3.83 -26.72 -31.81
C LYS A 205 -4.35 -25.44 -31.15
N PHE A 206 -5.67 -25.22 -31.22
CA PHE A 206 -6.34 -24.11 -30.55
C PHE A 206 -6.12 -24.15 -29.03
N TYR A 207 -6.45 -25.26 -28.36
CA TYR A 207 -6.24 -25.37 -26.90
C TYR A 207 -4.76 -25.31 -26.49
N ARG A 208 -3.85 -25.83 -27.32
CA ARG A 208 -2.40 -25.66 -27.09
C ARG A 208 -1.98 -24.19 -27.13
N ALA A 209 -2.52 -23.40 -28.05
CA ALA A 209 -2.25 -21.97 -28.13
C ALA A 209 -2.82 -21.22 -26.92
N LEU A 210 -4.02 -21.57 -26.45
CA LEU A 210 -4.58 -21.00 -25.22
C LEU A 210 -3.71 -21.29 -24.00
N GLN A 211 -3.18 -22.52 -23.89
CA GLN A 211 -2.25 -22.87 -22.81
C GLN A 211 -0.95 -22.06 -22.87
N GLN A 212 -0.43 -21.79 -24.08
CA GLN A 212 0.75 -20.92 -24.25
C GLN A 212 0.45 -19.48 -23.83
N ILE A 213 -0.71 -18.94 -24.21
CA ILE A 213 -1.15 -17.63 -23.74
C ILE A 213 -1.26 -17.61 -22.21
N ARG A 214 -1.83 -18.66 -21.59
CA ARG A 214 -1.90 -18.76 -20.13
C ARG A 214 -0.53 -18.65 -19.48
N ASN A 215 0.46 -19.37 -19.98
CA ASN A 215 1.79 -19.41 -19.38
C ASN A 215 2.53 -18.07 -19.54
N ASP A 216 2.35 -17.39 -20.68
CA ASP A 216 3.08 -16.16 -20.98
C ASP A 216 2.46 -14.91 -20.30
N PHE A 217 1.21 -15.01 -19.84
CA PHE A 217 0.46 -13.91 -19.21
C PHE A 217 -0.11 -14.27 -17.83
N SER A 218 0.32 -15.40 -17.24
CA SER A 218 0.04 -15.70 -15.83
C SER A 218 0.87 -14.76 -14.97
N GLY A 219 0.23 -14.06 -14.03
CA GLY A 219 0.90 -13.14 -13.11
C GLY A 219 1.68 -13.86 -12.00
N VAL A 220 2.61 -14.74 -12.37
CA VAL A 220 3.63 -15.29 -11.46
C VAL A 220 4.80 -14.32 -11.38
#